data_AF-A0A649UF97-F1
#
_entry.id   AF-A0A649UF97-F1
#
_cell.length_a   1.000
_cell.length_b   1.000
_cell.length_c   1.000
_cell.angle_alpha   90.00
_cell.angle_beta   90.00
_cell.angle_gamma   90.00
#
_symmetry.space_group_name_H-M   'P 1'
#
loop_
_entity.id
_entity.type
_entity.pdbx_description
1 polymer ?
#
loop_
_entity_poly.entity_id
_entity_poly.type
_entity_poly.pdbx_seq_one_letter_code
_entity_poly.pdbx_strand_id
1 'polypeptide(L)'
;MPEEVLPYHKEEKRLAASEYEKYDLIRERFSYVIALQVFLLYIIYIYYDHINEYHPLLAGALLGAQTSCLAQSLNQFYQRTISLSKHIKFYIYGIFNGAATTLWIRLLVSKVDTKIMRFVYDQTFGGLMFQFLFILYNCIWERQDLYTHLRTTYIQSLKYYYMMWPLVSYLCFFHMREDLIFPLNCLSTLIFTLLLTLIT
;
A
#
# COMPACT_ATOMS: atom_id res chain seq x y z
N MET A 1 11.48 -45.62 -42.24
CA MET A 1 10.36 -44.72 -42.61
C MET A 1 9.97 -44.02 -41.32
N PRO A 2 10.23 -42.72 -41.14
CA PRO A 2 9.90 -42.03 -39.91
C PRO A 2 8.39 -41.78 -39.85
N GLU A 3 7.74 -42.24 -38.77
CA GLU A 3 6.33 -41.97 -38.51
C GLU A 3 6.13 -40.46 -38.33
N GLU A 4 5.39 -39.84 -39.24
CA GLU A 4 4.86 -38.48 -39.07
C GLU A 4 3.90 -38.48 -37.88
N VAL A 5 4.38 -38.00 -36.74
CA VAL A 5 3.55 -37.75 -35.56
C VAL A 5 2.59 -36.61 -35.91
N LEU A 6 1.33 -36.98 -36.20
CA LEU A 6 0.25 -36.06 -36.53
C LEU A 6 0.16 -34.90 -35.51
N PRO A 7 -0.01 -33.64 -35.97
CA PRO A 7 -0.04 -32.44 -35.12
C PRO A 7 -1.23 -32.39 -34.16
N TYR A 8 -2.25 -33.21 -34.38
CA TYR A 8 -3.52 -33.24 -33.66
C TYR A 8 -3.35 -33.48 -32.14
N HIS A 9 -2.43 -34.36 -31.76
CA HIS A 9 -2.22 -34.72 -30.36
C HIS A 9 -1.49 -33.64 -29.54
N LYS A 10 -0.85 -32.68 -30.22
CA LYS A 10 -0.16 -31.55 -29.60
C LYS A 10 -1.11 -30.38 -29.33
N GLU A 11 -2.12 -30.21 -30.18
CA GLU A 11 -3.21 -29.24 -29.99
C GLU A 11 -4.20 -29.67 -28.93
N GLU A 12 -4.62 -30.95 -28.88
CA GLU A 12 -5.46 -31.47 -27.79
C GLU A 12 -4.79 -31.34 -26.42
N LYS A 13 -3.48 -31.61 -26.33
CA LYS A 13 -2.72 -31.40 -25.08
C LYS A 13 -2.60 -29.93 -24.70
N ARG A 14 -2.58 -29.00 -25.67
CA ARG A 14 -2.57 -27.56 -25.42
C ARG A 14 -3.93 -27.04 -24.97
N LEU A 15 -5.01 -27.53 -25.59
CA LEU A 15 -6.40 -27.17 -25.24
C LEU A 15 -6.79 -27.77 -23.87
N ALA A 16 -6.43 -29.02 -23.60
CA ALA A 16 -6.65 -29.65 -22.30
C ALA A 16 -5.80 -29.00 -21.18
N ALA A 17 -4.61 -28.47 -21.52
CA ALA A 17 -3.79 -27.70 -20.58
C ALA A 17 -4.26 -26.25 -20.42
N SER A 18 -5.09 -25.71 -21.33
CA SER A 18 -5.69 -24.37 -21.19
C SER A 18 -7.04 -24.39 -20.49
N GLU A 19 -7.79 -25.49 -20.54
CA GLU A 19 -9.10 -25.62 -19.87
C GLU A 19 -9.00 -25.94 -18.37
N TYR A 20 -7.91 -26.57 -17.92
CA TYR A 20 -7.61 -26.71 -16.50
C TYR A 20 -6.51 -25.71 -16.12
N GLU A 21 -6.91 -24.47 -15.84
CA GLU A 21 -6.09 -23.58 -15.01
C GLU A 21 -5.78 -24.37 -13.73
N LYS A 22 -4.54 -24.85 -13.63
CA LYS A 22 -4.09 -25.80 -12.60
C LYS A 22 -4.52 -25.27 -11.24
N TYR A 23 -5.50 -25.94 -10.61
CA TYR A 23 -6.07 -25.52 -9.33
C TYR A 23 -4.95 -25.25 -8.33
N ASP A 24 -4.81 -23.98 -7.95
CA ASP A 24 -3.77 -23.51 -7.06
C ASP A 24 -4.39 -23.17 -5.71
N LEU A 25 -4.32 -24.14 -4.80
CA LEU A 25 -4.82 -24.05 -3.43
C LEU A 25 -4.26 -22.82 -2.68
N ILE A 26 -3.06 -22.34 -3.06
CA ILE A 26 -2.46 -21.14 -2.48
C ILE A 26 -3.21 -19.89 -2.96
N ARG A 27 -3.55 -19.85 -4.25
CA ARG A 27 -4.27 -18.74 -4.88
C ARG A 27 -5.67 -18.59 -4.29
N GLU A 28 -6.38 -19.71 -4.12
CA GLU A 28 -7.71 -19.73 -3.50
C GLU A 28 -7.68 -19.22 -2.04
N ARG A 29 -6.73 -19.70 -1.23
CA ARG A 29 -6.56 -19.24 0.15
C ARG A 29 -6.28 -17.74 0.24
N PHE A 30 -5.46 -17.19 -0.66
CA PHE A 30 -5.22 -15.75 -0.73
C PHE A 30 -6.46 -14.96 -1.13
N SER A 31 -7.27 -15.48 -2.07
CA SER A 31 -8.53 -14.83 -2.46
C SER A 31 -9.45 -14.65 -1.25
N TYR A 32 -9.54 -15.64 -0.35
CA TYR A 32 -10.29 -15.49 0.90
C TYR A 32 -9.70 -14.46 1.86
N VAL A 33 -8.37 -14.41 2.01
CA VAL A 33 -7.70 -13.39 2.85
C VAL A 33 -7.94 -11.98 2.31
N ILE A 34 -7.80 -11.79 1.00
CA ILE A 34 -8.05 -10.51 0.33
C ILE A 34 -9.53 -10.13 0.48
N ALA A 35 -10.46 -11.05 0.26
CA ALA A 35 -11.89 -10.80 0.44
C ALA A 35 -12.22 -10.37 1.87
N LEU A 36 -11.65 -11.04 2.87
CA LEU A 36 -11.81 -10.66 4.28
C LEU A 36 -11.24 -9.27 4.57
N GLN A 37 -10.06 -8.95 4.05
CA GLN A 37 -9.46 -7.62 4.23
C GLN A 37 -10.28 -6.51 3.55
N VAL A 38 -10.79 -6.75 2.34
CA VAL A 38 -11.68 -5.81 1.65
C VAL A 38 -12.97 -5.61 2.44
N PHE A 39 -13.53 -6.68 3.00
CA PHE A 39 -14.71 -6.60 3.86
C PHE A 39 -14.44 -5.79 5.14
N LEU A 40 -13.32 -6.04 5.83
CA LEU A 40 -12.92 -5.27 7.02
C LEU A 40 -12.68 -3.80 6.67
N LEU A 41 -12.02 -3.53 5.55
CA LEU A 41 -11.78 -2.17 5.05
C LEU A 41 -13.09 -1.44 4.76
N TYR A 42 -14.06 -2.14 4.16
CA TYR A 42 -15.40 -1.61 3.90
C TYR A 42 -16.14 -1.25 5.20
N ILE A 43 -16.10 -2.13 6.21
CA ILE A 43 -16.69 -1.83 7.53
C ILE A 43 -16.04 -0.59 8.14
N ILE A 44 -14.71 -0.52 8.15
CA ILE A 44 -13.98 0.63 8.71
C ILE A 44 -14.36 1.91 7.98
N TYR A 45 -14.51 1.86 6.65
CA TYR A 45 -14.89 3.02 5.85
C TYR A 45 -16.31 3.50 6.18
N ILE A 46 -17.30 2.59 6.27
CA ILE A 46 -18.69 2.93 6.61
C ILE A 46 -18.80 3.58 7.99
N TYR A 47 -18.02 3.10 8.96
CA TYR A 47 -18.00 3.65 10.32
C TYR A 47 -16.88 4.68 10.55
N TYR A 48 -16.19 5.12 9.50
CA TYR A 48 -14.99 5.95 9.63
C TYR A 48 -15.29 7.26 10.34
N ASP A 49 -16.34 7.97 9.91
CA ASP A 49 -16.72 9.26 10.51
C ASP A 49 -17.04 9.10 12.00
N HIS A 50 -17.77 8.05 12.36
CA HIS A 50 -18.08 7.74 13.75
C HIS A 50 -16.80 7.47 14.57
N ILE A 51 -15.89 6.64 14.08
CA ILE A 51 -14.61 6.36 14.78
C ILE A 51 -13.76 7.63 14.88
N ASN A 52 -13.77 8.45 13.82
CA ASN A 52 -13.00 9.69 13.74
C ASN A 52 -13.52 10.76 14.72
N GLU A 53 -14.83 10.82 14.98
CA GLU A 53 -15.42 11.71 15.98
C GLU A 53 -14.96 11.36 17.40
N TYR A 54 -14.89 10.07 17.75
CA TYR A 54 -14.42 9.64 19.09
C TYR A 54 -12.89 9.71 19.21
N HIS A 55 -12.16 9.11 18.27
CA HIS A 55 -10.71 9.00 18.31
C HIS A 55 -10.09 9.07 16.90
N PRO A 56 -9.74 10.29 16.43
CA PRO A 56 -9.19 10.50 15.09
C PRO A 56 -7.95 9.65 14.77
N LEU A 57 -7.04 9.50 15.74
CA LEU A 57 -5.82 8.71 15.57
C LEU A 57 -6.12 7.20 15.43
N LEU A 58 -7.20 6.73 16.07
CA LEU A 58 -7.63 5.34 15.97
C LEU A 58 -8.25 5.07 14.59
N ALA A 59 -9.08 5.99 14.08
CA ALA A 59 -9.61 5.91 12.71
C ALA A 59 -8.46 5.82 11.70
N GLY A 60 -7.47 6.70 11.86
CA GLY A 60 -6.24 6.69 11.07
C GLY A 60 -5.46 5.38 11.15
N ALA A 61 -5.23 4.89 12.37
CA ALA A 61 -4.53 3.64 12.62
C ALA A 61 -5.23 2.41 12.00
N LEU A 62 -6.55 2.29 12.18
CA LEU A 62 -7.32 1.15 11.69
C LEU A 62 -7.33 1.10 10.16
N LEU A 63 -7.62 2.23 9.52
CA LEU A 63 -7.66 2.32 8.08
C LEU A 63 -6.25 2.12 7.50
N GLY A 64 -5.24 2.77 8.06
CA GLY A 64 -3.84 2.61 7.63
C GLY A 64 -3.33 1.17 7.77
N ALA A 65 -3.67 0.48 8.86
CA ALA A 65 -3.32 -0.92 9.10
C ALA A 65 -3.92 -1.83 8.04
N GLN A 66 -5.22 -1.72 7.80
CA GLN A 66 -5.92 -2.57 6.83
C GLN A 66 -5.47 -2.28 5.40
N THR A 67 -5.28 -1.03 5.00
CA THR A 67 -4.80 -0.71 3.65
C THR A 67 -3.37 -1.18 3.41
N SER A 68 -2.49 -1.09 4.42
CA SER A 68 -1.12 -1.58 4.32
C SER A 68 -1.06 -3.11 4.24
N CYS A 69 -1.90 -3.77 5.04
CA CYS A 69 -2.03 -5.22 5.02
C CYS A 69 -2.60 -5.72 3.67
N LEU A 70 -3.62 -5.05 3.14
CA LEU A 70 -4.21 -5.35 1.83
C LEU A 70 -3.21 -5.17 0.69
N ALA A 71 -2.45 -4.07 0.69
CA ALA A 71 -1.38 -3.86 -0.28
C ALA A 71 -0.37 -5.01 -0.26
N GLN A 72 0.02 -5.45 0.94
CA GLN A 72 0.95 -6.56 1.11
C GLN A 72 0.36 -7.90 0.67
N SER A 73 -0.92 -8.16 0.94
CA SER A 73 -1.59 -9.39 0.48
C SER A 73 -1.69 -9.44 -1.05
N LEU A 74 -1.99 -8.32 -1.70
CA LEU A 74 -2.01 -8.23 -3.16
C LEU A 74 -0.61 -8.41 -3.78
N ASN A 75 0.42 -7.79 -3.19
CA ASN A 75 1.80 -7.98 -3.63
C ASN A 75 2.23 -9.45 -3.54
N GLN A 76 1.87 -10.12 -2.45
CA GLN A 76 2.20 -11.53 -2.23
C GLN A 76 1.41 -12.49 -3.11
N PHE A 77 0.16 -12.14 -3.42
CA PHE A 77 -0.63 -12.83 -4.42
C PHE A 77 0.02 -12.75 -5.80
N TYR A 78 0.46 -11.55 -6.22
CA TYR A 78 1.15 -11.36 -7.49
C TYR A 78 2.48 -12.12 -7.55
N GLN A 79 3.30 -12.05 -6.49
CA GLN A 79 4.60 -12.73 -6.41
C GLN A 79 4.50 -14.23 -6.11
N ARG A 80 3.31 -14.76 -5.82
CA ARG A 80 3.07 -16.15 -5.39
C ARG A 80 3.90 -16.57 -4.16
N THR A 81 4.13 -15.65 -3.22
CA THR A 81 4.91 -15.93 -1.99
C THR A 81 4.10 -15.72 -0.72
N ILE A 82 4.06 -16.70 0.17
CA ILE A 82 3.37 -16.56 1.48
C ILE A 82 4.39 -16.22 2.56
N SER A 83 4.12 -15.15 3.30
CA SER A 83 4.91 -14.76 4.47
C SER A 83 4.01 -14.02 5.44
N LEU A 84 3.68 -14.67 6.55
CA LEU A 84 2.92 -14.07 7.64
C LEU A 84 3.71 -12.97 8.34
N SER A 85 5.03 -13.13 8.44
CA SER A 85 5.93 -12.11 9.01
C SER A 85 5.81 -10.78 8.26
N LYS A 86 5.74 -10.82 6.91
CA LYS A 86 5.49 -9.61 6.11
C LYS A 86 4.11 -9.00 6.37
N HIS A 87 3.06 -9.81 6.53
CA HIS A 87 1.72 -9.28 6.88
C HIS A 87 1.73 -8.55 8.22
N ILE A 88 2.31 -9.16 9.25
CA ILE A 88 2.39 -8.57 10.60
C ILE A 88 3.21 -7.27 10.55
N LYS A 89 4.35 -7.28 9.83
CA LYS A 89 5.18 -6.10 9.60
C LYS A 89 4.36 -4.95 9.01
N PHE A 90 3.72 -5.17 7.86
CA PHE A 90 2.97 -4.10 7.18
C PHE A 90 1.71 -3.69 7.93
N TYR A 91 1.07 -4.59 8.68
CA TYR A 91 -0.04 -4.24 9.56
C TYR A 91 0.40 -3.28 10.68
N ILE A 92 1.49 -3.61 11.38
CA ILE A 92 2.04 -2.77 12.46
C ILE A 92 2.53 -1.42 11.90
N TYR A 93 3.25 -1.45 10.77
CA TYR A 93 3.65 -0.22 10.10
C TYR A 93 2.44 0.65 9.74
N GLY A 94 1.37 0.04 9.20
CA GLY A 94 0.15 0.74 8.85
C GLY A 94 -0.55 1.41 10.03
N ILE A 95 -0.50 0.82 11.23
CA ILE A 95 -0.98 1.46 12.47
C ILE A 95 -0.18 2.74 12.75
N PHE A 96 1.14 2.62 12.80
CA PHE A 96 2.01 3.76 13.14
C PHE A 96 1.93 4.85 12.08
N ASN A 97 2.03 4.48 10.81
CA ASN A 97 1.98 5.41 9.69
C ASN A 97 0.60 6.07 9.61
N GLY A 98 -0.48 5.31 9.76
CA GLY A 98 -1.84 5.85 9.75
C GLY A 98 -2.07 6.90 10.84
N ALA A 99 -1.62 6.61 12.07
CA ALA A 99 -1.69 7.57 13.17
C ALA A 99 -0.82 8.82 12.92
N ALA A 100 0.43 8.62 12.48
CA ALA A 100 1.38 9.71 12.21
C ALA A 100 0.91 10.62 11.06
N THR A 101 0.42 10.05 9.96
CA THR A 101 -0.14 10.81 8.83
C THR A 101 -1.42 11.55 9.23
N THR A 102 -2.28 10.94 10.04
CA THR A 102 -3.46 11.63 10.58
C THR A 102 -3.06 12.84 11.42
N LEU A 103 -2.07 12.69 12.31
CA LEU A 103 -1.56 13.79 13.12
C LEU A 103 -0.95 14.89 12.24
N TRP A 104 -0.16 14.51 11.23
CA TRP A 104 0.47 15.43 10.29
C TRP A 104 -0.55 16.26 9.52
N ILE A 105 -1.57 15.62 8.94
CA ILE A 105 -2.65 16.31 8.21
C ILE A 105 -3.37 17.30 9.14
N ARG A 106 -3.73 16.88 10.35
CA ARG A 106 -4.40 17.76 11.33
C ARG A 106 -3.52 18.95 11.73
N LEU A 107 -2.21 18.74 11.88
CA LEU A 107 -1.27 19.82 12.17
C LEU A 107 -1.20 20.83 11.03
N LEU A 108 -1.06 20.36 9.78
CA LEU A 108 -1.04 21.24 8.61
C LEU A 108 -2.35 22.02 8.46
N VAL A 109 -3.49 21.34 8.61
CA VAL A 109 -4.80 21.97 8.50
C VAL A 109 -5.06 23.00 9.60
N SER A 110 -4.65 22.72 10.84
CA SER A 110 -4.95 23.58 12.00
C SER A 110 -3.95 24.70 12.25
N LYS A 111 -2.70 24.57 11.78
CA LYS A 111 -1.60 25.52 12.08
C LYS A 111 -1.07 26.27 10.87
N VAL A 112 -1.43 25.87 9.65
CA VAL A 112 -0.96 26.52 8.43
C VAL A 112 -2.15 27.12 7.69
N ASP A 113 -2.17 28.43 7.56
CA ASP A 113 -3.36 29.15 7.07
C ASP A 113 -3.56 29.00 5.57
N THR A 114 -2.47 28.95 4.79
CA THR A 114 -2.57 28.94 3.33
C THR A 114 -2.42 27.53 2.76
N LYS A 115 -3.31 27.16 1.82
CA LYS A 115 -3.27 25.88 1.11
C LYS A 115 -1.92 25.63 0.42
N ILE A 116 -1.30 26.68 -0.12
CA ILE A 116 0.02 26.61 -0.76
C ILE A 116 1.09 26.22 0.27
N MET A 117 1.11 26.83 1.45
CA MET A 117 2.09 26.46 2.48
C MET A 117 1.84 25.06 3.03
N ARG A 118 0.57 24.63 3.16
CA ARG A 118 0.24 23.23 3.51
C ARG A 118 0.86 22.26 2.51
N PHE A 119 0.68 22.52 1.22
CA PHE A 119 1.27 21.73 0.15
C PHE A 119 2.80 21.73 0.21
N VAL A 120 3.44 22.90 0.35
CA VAL A 120 4.90 23.01 0.43
C VAL A 120 5.45 22.25 1.63
N TYR A 121 4.87 22.40 2.82
CA TYR A 121 5.29 21.67 4.01
C TYR A 121 5.09 20.17 3.86
N ASP A 122 3.99 19.74 3.26
CA ASP A 122 3.72 18.33 3.01
C ASP A 122 4.75 17.71 2.06
N GLN A 123 5.09 18.40 0.97
CA GLN A 123 6.10 17.92 0.03
C GLN A 123 7.51 17.94 0.60
N THR A 124 7.88 18.98 1.35
CA THR A 124 9.26 19.16 1.82
C THR A 124 9.51 18.42 3.13
N PHE A 125 8.71 18.65 4.17
CA PHE A 125 8.92 18.03 5.47
C PHE A 125 8.19 16.71 5.59
N GLY A 126 6.93 16.65 5.15
CA GLY A 126 6.12 15.43 5.20
C GLY A 126 6.78 14.30 4.42
N GLY A 127 7.03 14.52 3.13
CA GLY A 127 7.67 13.53 2.26
C GLY A 127 9.00 12.99 2.81
N LEU A 128 9.93 13.87 3.19
CA LEU A 128 11.22 13.46 3.75
C LEU A 128 11.04 12.67 5.05
N MET A 129 10.20 13.15 5.97
CA MET A 129 9.96 12.51 7.26
C MET A 129 9.32 11.12 7.08
N PHE A 130 8.26 10.99 6.29
CA PHE A 130 7.55 9.71 6.14
C PHE A 130 8.39 8.67 5.40
N GLN A 131 9.17 9.07 4.39
CA GLN A 131 10.12 8.15 3.73
C GLN A 131 11.25 7.72 4.67
N PHE A 132 11.75 8.64 5.51
CA PHE A 132 12.74 8.30 6.52
C PHE A 132 12.16 7.32 7.56
N LEU A 133 10.96 7.60 8.08
CA LEU A 133 10.28 6.74 9.06
C LEU A 133 10.03 5.33 8.50
N PHE A 134 9.64 5.22 7.22
CA PHE A 134 9.49 3.92 6.57
C PHE A 134 10.81 3.14 6.54
N ILE A 135 11.91 3.77 6.16
CA ILE A 135 13.22 3.09 6.08
C ILE A 135 13.72 2.73 7.47
N LEU A 136 13.61 3.64 8.43
CA LEU A 136 13.94 3.38 9.82
C LEU A 136 13.17 2.17 10.35
N TYR A 137 11.85 2.13 10.11
CA TYR A 137 11.01 1.01 10.50
C TYR A 137 11.45 -0.31 9.84
N ASN A 138 11.73 -0.30 8.53
CA ASN A 138 12.21 -1.49 7.82
C ASN A 138 13.54 -1.98 8.39
N CYS A 139 14.51 -1.09 8.62
CA CYS A 139 15.81 -1.45 9.18
C CYS A 139 15.69 -2.01 10.59
N ILE A 140 14.82 -1.44 11.45
CA ILE A 140 14.57 -1.97 12.79
C ILE A 140 13.95 -3.37 12.71
N TRP A 141 12.94 -3.55 11.86
CA TRP A 141 12.25 -4.83 11.74
C TRP A 141 13.14 -5.94 11.18
N GLU A 142 13.95 -5.63 10.17
CA GLU A 142 14.83 -6.59 9.49
C GLU A 142 16.25 -6.65 10.09
N ARG A 143 16.52 -5.87 11.14
CA ARG A 143 17.84 -5.74 11.79
C ARG A 143 18.96 -5.39 10.80
N GLN A 144 18.68 -4.47 9.89
CA GLN A 144 19.62 -4.01 8.86
C GLN A 144 20.34 -2.73 9.28
N ASP A 145 21.48 -2.46 8.65
CA ASP A 145 22.24 -1.22 8.85
C ASP A 145 21.51 -0.02 8.24
N LEU A 146 21.07 0.90 9.10
CA LEU A 146 20.35 2.09 8.70
C LEU A 146 21.18 2.97 7.75
N TYR A 147 22.49 3.12 8.02
CA TYR A 147 23.33 4.04 7.26
C TYR A 147 23.42 3.65 5.78
N THR A 148 23.62 2.37 5.49
CA THR A 148 23.67 1.84 4.14
C THR A 148 22.35 2.04 3.40
N HIS A 149 21.21 1.74 4.05
CA HIS A 149 19.88 1.89 3.44
C HIS A 149 19.46 3.35 3.22
N LEU A 150 19.90 4.27 4.07
CA LEU A 150 19.70 5.71 3.84
C LEU A 150 20.46 6.22 2.60
N ARG A 151 21.60 5.62 2.26
CA ARG A 151 22.35 6.00 1.06
C ARG A 151 21.79 5.40 -0.23
N THR A 152 21.30 4.16 -0.16
CA THR A 152 20.87 3.41 -1.36
C THR A 152 19.37 3.51 -1.59
N THR A 153 18.58 3.22 -0.55
CA THR A 153 17.12 3.02 -0.65
C THR A 153 16.36 4.34 -0.50
N TYR A 154 16.77 5.21 0.44
CA TYR A 154 16.05 6.47 0.71
C TYR A 154 15.95 7.40 -0.50
N ILE A 155 17.05 7.57 -1.23
CA ILE A 155 17.06 8.41 -2.43
C ILE A 155 16.16 7.83 -3.51
N GLN A 156 16.12 6.50 -3.66
CA GLN A 156 15.22 5.85 -4.60
C GLN A 156 13.75 5.99 -4.17
N SER A 157 13.44 5.75 -2.90
CA SER A 157 12.10 5.93 -2.34
C SER A 157 11.59 7.36 -2.51
N LEU A 158 12.46 8.37 -2.33
CA LEU A 158 12.11 9.76 -2.58
C LEU A 158 11.79 10.05 -4.04
N LYS A 159 12.55 9.48 -4.98
CA LYS A 159 12.25 9.64 -6.42
C LYS A 159 10.86 9.11 -6.75
N TYR A 160 10.53 7.91 -6.26
CA TYR A 160 9.22 7.30 -6.46
C TYR A 160 8.10 8.10 -5.77
N TYR A 161 8.35 8.58 -4.56
CA TYR A 161 7.42 9.48 -3.86
C TYR A 161 7.13 10.73 -4.69
N TYR A 162 8.14 11.49 -5.13
CA TYR A 162 7.94 12.73 -5.88
C TYR A 162 7.38 12.53 -7.29
N MET A 163 7.38 11.31 -7.82
CA MET A 163 6.73 11.01 -9.11
C MET A 163 5.20 11.11 -9.03
N MET A 164 4.62 10.80 -7.88
CA MET A 164 3.17 10.70 -7.71
C MET A 164 2.62 11.63 -6.64
N TRP A 165 3.31 11.75 -5.50
CA TRP A 165 2.78 12.43 -4.32
C TRP A 165 2.49 13.92 -4.48
N PRO A 166 3.23 14.70 -5.30
CA PRO A 166 2.85 16.09 -5.58
C PRO A 166 1.44 16.21 -6.16
N LEU A 167 1.02 15.28 -7.02
CA LEU A 167 -0.33 15.28 -7.57
C LEU A 167 -1.36 14.96 -6.48
N VAL A 168 -1.10 13.94 -5.66
CA VAL A 168 -1.99 13.54 -4.56
C VAL A 168 -2.16 14.68 -3.56
N SER A 169 -1.07 15.31 -3.12
CA SER A 169 -1.12 16.41 -2.16
C SER A 169 -1.77 17.66 -2.75
N TYR A 170 -1.60 17.92 -4.04
CA TYR A 170 -2.35 18.98 -4.72
C TYR A 170 -3.86 18.72 -4.69
N LEU A 171 -4.31 17.50 -4.98
CA LEU A 171 -5.72 17.13 -4.89
C LEU A 171 -6.23 17.27 -3.45
N CYS A 172 -5.48 16.76 -2.47
CA CYS A 172 -5.83 16.83 -1.05
C CYS A 172 -6.06 18.26 -0.54
N PHE A 173 -5.13 19.19 -0.81
CA PHE A 173 -5.20 20.53 -0.20
C PHE A 173 -6.02 21.55 -1.01
N PHE A 174 -6.16 21.36 -2.33
CA PHE A 174 -6.86 22.33 -3.17
C PHE A 174 -8.30 21.93 -3.49
N HIS A 175 -8.58 20.63 -3.65
CA HIS A 175 -9.84 20.13 -4.22
C HIS A 175 -10.66 19.28 -3.26
N MET A 176 -10.06 18.74 -2.20
CA MET A 176 -10.70 17.78 -1.32
C MET A 176 -11.14 18.40 0.00
N ARG A 177 -12.20 17.82 0.59
CA ARG A 177 -12.61 18.11 1.97
C ARG A 177 -11.66 17.42 2.95
N GLU A 178 -11.45 18.03 4.12
CA GLU A 178 -10.44 17.61 5.09
C GLU A 178 -10.64 16.19 5.64
N ASP A 179 -11.89 15.76 5.78
CA ASP A 179 -12.30 14.42 6.20
C ASP A 179 -11.88 13.32 5.21
N LEU A 180 -11.77 13.65 3.93
CA LEU A 180 -11.45 12.70 2.86
C LEU A 180 -9.95 12.63 2.54
N ILE A 181 -9.14 13.57 3.06
CA ILE A 181 -7.69 13.63 2.78
C ILE A 181 -6.99 12.35 3.21
N PHE A 182 -7.27 11.85 4.42
CA PHE A 182 -6.61 10.64 4.93
C PHE A 182 -7.06 9.37 4.20
N PRO A 183 -8.37 9.11 3.97
CA PRO A 183 -8.81 8.01 3.11
C PRO A 183 -8.17 8.03 1.71
N LEU A 184 -8.08 9.21 1.07
CA LEU A 184 -7.41 9.34 -0.24
C LEU A 184 -5.92 8.99 -0.16
N ASN A 185 -5.24 9.38 0.93
CA ASN A 185 -3.84 9.05 1.16
C ASN A 185 -3.63 7.53 1.25
N CYS A 186 -4.47 6.82 2.02
CA CYS A 186 -4.43 5.36 2.11
C CYS A 186 -4.70 4.68 0.75
N LEU A 187 -5.70 5.17 0.00
CA LEU A 187 -6.00 4.64 -1.33
C LEU A 187 -4.86 4.87 -2.32
N SER A 188 -4.27 6.06 -2.31
CA SER A 188 -3.13 6.41 -3.19
C SER A 188 -1.91 5.54 -2.87
N THR A 189 -1.66 5.28 -1.59
CA THR A 189 -0.59 4.36 -1.14
C THR A 189 -0.83 2.94 -1.64
N LEU A 190 -2.06 2.43 -1.54
CA LEU A 190 -2.45 1.11 -2.04
C LEU A 190 -2.19 1.00 -3.55
N ILE A 191 -2.74 1.94 -4.34
CA ILE A 191 -2.57 1.96 -5.79
C ILE A 191 -1.10 2.01 -6.17
N PHE A 192 -0.32 2.88 -5.53
CA PHE A 192 1.09 3.05 -5.83
C PHE A 192 1.92 1.80 -5.51
N THR A 193 1.61 1.14 -4.41
CA THR A 193 2.26 -0.11 -4.02
C THR A 193 2.02 -1.21 -5.05
N LEU A 194 0.81 -1.27 -5.64
CA LEU A 194 0.50 -2.19 -6.73
C LEU A 194 1.24 -1.83 -8.01
N LEU A 195 1.27 -0.54 -8.39
CA LEU A 195 2.00 -0.08 -9.57
C LEU A 195 3.50 -0.39 -9.47
N LEU A 196 4.11 -0.14 -8.32
CA LEU A 196 5.53 -0.47 -8.08
C LEU A 196 5.80 -1.97 -8.23
N THR A 197 4.88 -2.81 -7.76
CA THR A 197 4.99 -4.28 -7.89
C THR A 197 4.82 -4.77 -9.32
N LEU A 198 4.15 -4.01 -10.19
CA LEU A 198 4.03 -4.33 -11.62
C LEU A 198 5.27 -3.88 -12.42
N ILE A 199 5.91 -2.78 -11.98
CA ILE A 199 7.08 -2.19 -12.67
C ILE A 199 8.39 -2.88 -12.26
N THR A 200 8.46 -3.43 -11.05
CA THR A 200 9.65 -4.07 -10.46
C THR A 200 9.57 -5.60 -10.57
#